data_AF-A0A9N9NW18-F1
#
_entry.id   AF-A0A9N9NW18-F1
#
_cell.length_a   1.000
_cell.length_b   1.000
_cell.length_c   1.000
_cell.angle_alpha   90.00
_cell.angle_beta   90.00
_cell.angle_gamma   90.00
#
_symmetry.space_group_name_H-M   'P 1'
#
loop_
_entity.id
_entity.type
_entity.pdbx_description
1 polymer ?
#
loop_
_entity_poly.entity_id
_entity_poly.type
_entity_poly.pdbx_seq_one_letter_code
_entity_poly.pdbx_strand_id
1 'polypeptide(L)' 'MGEFLAKEISTIIEELGSDKFIAVVIDAASNCNLAHRKTQEMYLYIWNVRCAAHAINLIAAF' A
#
# COMPACT_ATOMS: atom_id res chain seq x y z
N MET A 1 11.71 2.51 8.07
CA MET A 1 10.60 3.36 7.56
C MET A 1 9.40 2.54 7.09
N GLY A 2 9.57 1.47 6.30
CA GLY A 2 8.42 0.68 5.80
C GLY A 2 7.53 0.04 6.89
N GLU A 3 8.09 -0.34 8.05
CA GLU A 3 7.27 -0.81 9.18
C GLU A 3 6.40 0.28 9.80
N PHE A 4 6.94 1.50 9.91
CA PHE A 4 6.18 2.66 10.36
C PHE A 4 5.02 2.93 9.40
N LEU A 5 5.28 2.88 8.09
CA LEU A 5 4.23 3.08 7.09
C LEU A 5 3.15 1.99 7.14
N ALA A 6 3.54 0.72 7.32
CA ALA A 6 2.59 -0.38 7.52
C ALA A 6 1.70 -0.13 8.75
N LYS A 7 2.30 0.32 9.86
CA LYS A 7 1.59 0.63 11.10
C LYS A 7 0.58 1.75 10.89
N GLU A 8 0.98 2.87 10.28
CA GLU A 8 0.07 3.99 10.02
C GLU A 8 -1.10 3.59 9.12
N ILE A 9 -0.84 2.80 8.07
CA ILE A 9 -1.89 2.26 7.19
C ILE A 9 -2.86 1.39 7.99
N SER A 10 -2.36 0.48 8.83
CA SER A 10 -3.20 -0.37 9.68
C SER A 10 -4.04 0.45 10.66
N THR A 11 -3.46 1.47 11.31
CA THR A 11 -4.19 2.38 12.21
C THR A 11 -5.38 3.01 11.49
N ILE A 12 -5.17 3.57 10.29
CA ILE A 12 -6.23 4.22 9.51
C ILE A 12 -7.32 3.21 9.10
N ILE A 13 -6.93 2.00 8.68
CA ILE A 13 -7.87 0.94 8.29
C ILE A 13 -8.75 0.52 9.49
N GLU A 14 -8.14 0.36 10.67
CA GLU A 14 -8.86 0.00 11.90
C GLU A 14 -9.76 1.13 12.40
N GLU A 15 -9.27 2.37 12.42
CA GLU A 15 -10.04 3.55 12.87
C GLU A 15 -11.28 3.80 12.00
N LEU A 16 -11.17 3.60 10.68
CA LEU A 16 -12.27 3.81 9.76
C LEU A 16 -13.16 2.59 9.58
N GLY A 17 -12.69 1.40 9.95
CA GLY A 17 -13.35 0.11 9.73
C GLY A 17 -12.85 -0.56 8.46
N SER A 18 -12.29 -1.76 8.62
CA SER A 18 -11.59 -2.47 7.53
C SER A 18 -12.53 -2.91 6.40
N ASP A 19 -13.81 -3.11 6.69
CA ASP A 19 -14.88 -3.41 5.74
C ASP A 19 -15.17 -2.29 4.73
N LYS A 20 -14.68 -1.06 4.99
CA LYS A 20 -14.85 0.09 4.09
C LYS A 20 -13.74 0.22 3.04
N PHE A 21 -12.74 -0.66 3.08
CA PHE A 21 -11.61 -0.62 2.17
C PHE A 21 -11.65 -1.81 1.22
N ILE A 22 -11.43 -1.52 -0.07
CA ILE A 22 -11.25 -2.56 -1.09
C ILE A 22 -9.81 -2.61 -1.61
N ALA A 23 -9.06 -1.52 -1.46
CA ALA A 23 -7.68 -1.43 -1.92
C ALA A 23 -6.87 -0.34 -1.20
N VAL A 24 -5.55 -0.53 -1.17
CA VAL A 24 -4.54 0.46 -0.81
C VAL A 24 -3.63 0.67 -2.01
N VAL A 25 -3.50 1.92 -2.48
CA VAL A 25 -2.64 2.29 -3.62
C VAL A 25 -1.36 2.93 -3.10
N ILE A 26 -0.20 2.35 -3.38
CA ILE A 26 1.09 2.84 -2.87
C ILE A 26 2.18 2.85 -3.96
N ASP A 27 3.21 3.68 -3.79
CA ASP A 27 4.33 3.76 -4.75
C ASP A 27 5.21 2.48 -4.75
N ALA A 28 6.11 2.36 -5.73
CA ALA A 28 6.96 1.18 -5.88
C ALA A 28 8.31 1.26 -5.12
N ALA A 29 8.52 2.28 -4.27
CA ALA A 29 9.75 2.43 -3.51
C ALA A 29 9.94 1.31 -2.49
N SER A 30 11.19 1.04 -2.09
CA SER A 30 11.54 -0.10 -1.23
C SER A 30 10.76 -0.12 0.10
N ASN A 31 10.63 1.03 0.77
CA ASN A 31 9.87 1.15 2.01
C ASN A 31 8.37 0.89 1.80
N CYS A 32 7.81 1.38 0.69
CA CYS A 32 6.41 1.19 0.34
C CYS A 32 6.14 -0.27 -0.04
N ASN A 33 7.07 -0.96 -0.72
CA ASN A 33 6.98 -2.41 -0.95
C ASN A 33 6.98 -3.23 0.35
N LEU A 34 7.74 -2.81 1.37
CA LEU A 34 7.67 -3.47 2.68
C LEU A 34 6.30 -3.26 3.35
N ALA A 35 5.77 -2.04 3.31
CA ALA A 35 4.45 -1.72 3.85
C ALA A 35 3.34 -2.49 3.12
N HIS A 36 3.40 -2.50 1.79
CA HIS A 36 2.50 -3.23 0.88
C HIS A 36 2.39 -4.71 1.26
N ARG A 37 3.53 -5.39 1.46
CA ARG A 37 3.53 -6.80 1.89
C ARG A 37 2.88 -7.01 3.25
N LYS A 38 3.23 -6.18 4.24
CA LYS A 38 2.67 -6.29 5.59
C LYS A 38 1.16 -6.01 5.62
N THR A 39 0.70 -5.00 4.89
CA THR A 39 -0.74 -4.71 4.75
C THR A 39 -1.47 -5.87 4.09
N GLN A 40 -0.89 -6.51 3.07
CA GLN A 40 -1.48 -7.67 2.38
C GLN A 40 -1.59 -8.89 3.31
N GLU A 41 -0.57 -9.13 4.13
CA GLU A 41 -0.56 -10.19 5.13
C GLU A 41 -1.63 -9.98 6.21
N MET A 42 -1.89 -8.72 6.59
CA MET A 42 -2.85 -8.36 7.63
C MET A 42 -4.30 -8.32 7.13
N TYR A 43 -4.52 -7.91 5.87
CA TYR A 43 -5.84 -7.70 5.29
C TYR A 43 -5.97 -8.38 3.92
N LEU A 44 -6.21 -9.70 3.93
CA LEU A 44 -6.22 -10.53 2.72
C LEU A 44 -7.22 -10.09 1.63
N TYR A 45 -8.31 -9.42 2.01
CA TYR A 45 -9.34 -8.94 1.09
C TYR A 45 -9.13 -7.50 0.60
N ILE A 46 -8.19 -6.75 1.18
CA ILE A 46 -7.84 -5.40 0.74
C ILE A 46 -6.74 -5.50 -0.29
N TRP A 47 -7.01 -5.10 -1.53
CA TRP A 47 -6.02 -5.19 -2.59
C TRP A 47 -4.90 -4.18 -2.43
N ASN A 48 -3.69 -4.70 -2.37
CA ASN A 48 -2.49 -3.88 -2.44
C ASN A 48 -2.14 -3.57 -3.91
N VAL A 49 -2.41 -2.35 -4.34
CA VAL A 49 -2.27 -1.86 -5.73
C VAL A 49 -1.06 -0.94 -5.85
N ARG A 50 -0.30 -1.05 -6.93
CA ARG A 50 0.81 -0.13 -7.22
C ARG A 50 0.31 1.15 -7.90
N CYS A 51 0.94 2.28 -7.60
CA CYS A 51 0.62 3.56 -8.24
C CYS A 51 0.87 3.50 -9.77
N ALA A 52 -0.19 3.69 -10.55
CA ALA A 52 -0.13 3.68 -12.02
C ALA A 52 0.75 4.82 -12.57
N ALA A 53 0.65 6.02 -12.00
CA ALA A 53 1.45 7.16 -12.43
C ALA A 53 2.96 6.87 -12.31
N HIS A 54 3.38 6.27 -11.18
CA HIS A 54 4.77 5.89 -10.99
C HIS A 54 5.19 4.76 -11.94
N ALA A 55 4.33 3.75 -12.15
CA ALA A 55 4.60 2.68 -13.10
C ALA A 55 4.77 3.20 -14.54
N ILE A 56 3.89 4.11 -14.98
CA ILE A 56 4.00 4.76 -16.29
C ILE A 56 5.28 5.59 -16.37
N ASN A 57 5.59 6.39 -15.35
CA ASN A 57 6.81 7.19 -15.32
C ASN A 57 8.07 6.32 -15.41
N LEU A 58 8.09 5.14 -14.76
CA LEU A 58 9.20 4.21 -14.84
C LEU A 58 9.37 3.59 -16.24
N ILE A 59 8.26 3.34 -16.95
CA ILE A 59 8.27 2.77 -18.31
C ILE A 59 8.56 3.83 -19.36
N ALA A 60 8.04 5.05 -19.17
CA ALA A 60 8.17 6.17 -20.09
C ALA A 60 9.44 7.01 -19.87
N ALA A 61 10.21 6.69 -18.83
CA ALA A 61 11.50 7.32 -18.57
C ALA A 61 12.45 7.01 -19.75
N PHE A 62 12.62 7.99 -20.63
CA PHE A 62 13.81 8.18 -21.45
C PHE A 62 14.95 8.72 -20.59
#